data_AF-A0A257ZX11-F1
#
_entry.id   AF-A0A257ZX11-F1
#
_cell.length_a   1.000
_cell.length_b   1.000
_cell.length_c   1.000
_cell.angle_alpha   90.00
_cell.angle_beta   90.00
_cell.angle_gamma   90.00
#
_symmetry.space_group_name_H-M   'P 1'
#
loop_
_entity.id
_entity.type
_entity.pdbx_description
1 polymer ?
#
loop_
_entity_poly.entity_id
_entity_poly.type
_entity_poly.pdbx_seq_one_letter_code
_entity_poly.pdbx_strand_id
1 'polypeptide(L)'
;MAEPEGAAYLKAGGAELFKKQTSKIFRKRDNRTLLDLDIMLTGYPTIPRENRERRTKALLAIIALCESWLRDKKTKVEGHSSFRAPFVKKLHDAAVSALRGIETFQKVKGHFVAKKNWDTAIAAVRKIVPEGSTHGADGQPLQIMQQDNWLEILDTHHRRGQELKKHYDTWIAEKQTCTFWEYLEKRSPNDLKELQKVEVSYLDDLVFRDLFVANFEGNRIRSRISPPVQTMIISKWSHDTVMQNAQDRLLDTTTWPSTALHGLTDGWGAFVLSPQEVVYVGIHVSGHFHHSSFLCGAPILAAGMIKVEQGRIRGIHEKNGHYRSREAHMLAFLKLLQRKLPGTDWHDVEYYSFGGAWMTVGQKLNLPRRPTVPSRDNRGPLPSTLAAPQPVPQGSGRRLPPTPVQAQAQAQAQAQAQGRVRAAVNRLNKH
;
A
#
# COMPACT_ATOMS: atom_id res chain seq x y z
N MET A 1 -2.11 -16.61 15.21
CA MET A 1 -0.65 -16.79 15.30
C MET A 1 0.01 -15.57 15.88
N ALA A 2 1.04 -15.81 16.69
CA ALA A 2 1.80 -14.78 17.38
C ALA A 2 2.55 -13.91 16.37
N GLU A 3 2.58 -12.59 16.63
CA GLU A 3 3.50 -11.66 15.96
C GLU A 3 4.88 -12.30 15.80
N PRO A 4 5.63 -12.04 14.71
CA PRO A 4 6.98 -12.54 14.59
C PRO A 4 7.73 -12.16 15.86
N GLU A 5 8.44 -13.09 16.48
CA GLU A 5 8.98 -12.89 17.85
C GLU A 5 9.83 -11.61 17.98
N GLY A 6 10.35 -11.07 16.86
CA GLY A 6 11.06 -9.80 16.81
C GLY A 6 10.22 -8.53 16.59
N ALA A 7 8.91 -8.61 16.38
CA ALA A 7 8.02 -7.45 16.21
C ALA A 7 8.04 -6.52 17.43
N ALA A 8 8.23 -7.11 18.62
CA ALA A 8 8.41 -6.36 19.86
C ALA A 8 9.61 -5.39 19.78
N TYR A 9 10.65 -5.69 18.99
CA TYR A 9 11.80 -4.80 18.84
C TYR A 9 11.48 -3.50 18.10
N LEU A 10 10.45 -3.51 17.25
CA LEU A 10 10.02 -2.37 16.44
C LEU A 10 8.98 -1.48 17.14
N LYS A 11 8.64 -1.79 18.40
CA LYS A 11 7.70 -1.04 19.23
C LYS A 11 8.44 -0.15 20.23
N ALA A 12 7.72 0.77 20.88
CA ALA A 12 8.27 1.54 21.99
C ALA A 12 8.80 0.59 23.09
N GLY A 13 10.04 0.81 23.55
CA GLY A 13 10.73 -0.09 24.49
C GLY A 13 11.40 -1.31 23.83
N GLY A 14 11.18 -1.55 22.54
CA GLY A 14 11.74 -2.68 21.80
C GLY A 14 13.26 -2.64 21.67
N ALA A 15 13.86 -1.45 21.60
CA ALA A 15 15.31 -1.28 21.60
C ALA A 15 15.97 -1.84 22.86
N GLU A 16 15.39 -1.60 24.04
CA GLU A 16 15.92 -2.11 25.31
C GLU A 16 15.74 -3.62 25.44
N LEU A 17 14.63 -4.16 24.94
CA LEU A 17 14.41 -5.59 24.84
C LEU A 17 15.47 -6.26 23.94
N PHE A 18 15.72 -5.69 22.76
CA PHE A 18 16.73 -6.18 21.83
C PHE A 18 18.14 -6.12 22.45
N LYS A 19 18.50 -5.02 23.10
CA LYS A 19 19.78 -4.86 23.82
C LYS A 19 19.94 -5.91 24.90
N LYS A 20 18.91 -6.17 25.72
CA LYS A 20 18.91 -7.17 26.79
C LYS A 20 19.14 -8.58 26.24
N GLN A 21 18.49 -8.93 25.13
CA GLN A 21 18.61 -10.27 24.53
C GLN A 21 19.91 -10.47 23.73
N THR A 22 20.53 -9.38 23.28
CA THR A 22 21.78 -9.42 22.53
C THR A 22 23.02 -9.05 23.36
N SER A 23 22.89 -8.87 24.68
CA SER A 23 24.01 -8.51 25.57
C SER A 23 24.04 -9.41 26.80
N LYS A 24 25.14 -10.15 27.01
CA LYS A 24 25.38 -10.91 28.25
C LYS A 24 25.82 -10.01 29.42
N ILE A 25 26.52 -8.91 29.11
CA ILE A 25 26.97 -7.88 30.05
C ILE A 25 26.84 -6.54 29.31
N PHE A 26 25.98 -5.64 29.79
CA PHE A 26 25.67 -4.36 29.12
C PHE A 26 26.92 -3.50 28.84
N ARG A 27 27.92 -3.55 29.73
CA ARG A 27 29.19 -2.81 29.61
C ARG A 27 30.12 -3.27 28.46
N LYS A 28 29.82 -4.37 27.75
CA LYS A 28 30.66 -4.93 26.67
C LYS A 28 30.01 -4.87 25.28
N ARG A 29 29.08 -3.94 25.03
CA ARG A 29 28.45 -3.76 23.72
C ARG A 29 29.28 -2.81 22.84
N ASP A 30 30.28 -3.36 22.18
CA ASP A 30 31.28 -2.62 21.37
C ASP A 30 31.14 -2.84 19.86
N ASN A 31 30.31 -3.78 19.42
CA ASN A 31 30.10 -4.06 18.01
C ASN A 31 29.34 -2.91 17.33
N ARG A 32 30.00 -2.28 16.35
CA ARG A 32 29.47 -1.10 15.66
C ARG A 32 28.08 -1.30 15.06
N THR A 33 27.87 -2.38 14.29
CA THR A 33 26.57 -2.68 13.66
C THR A 33 25.45 -2.88 14.67
N LEU A 34 25.73 -3.47 15.84
CA LEU A 34 24.75 -3.60 16.92
C LEU A 34 24.42 -2.27 17.60
N LEU A 35 25.39 -1.35 17.71
CA LEU A 35 25.15 0.01 18.20
C LEU A 35 24.32 0.82 17.21
N ASP A 36 24.59 0.68 15.91
CA ASP A 36 23.79 1.32 14.86
C ASP A 36 22.34 0.77 14.86
N LEU A 37 22.17 -0.54 15.06
CA LEU A 37 20.84 -1.14 15.27
C LEU A 37 20.13 -0.56 16.50
N ASP A 38 20.82 -0.33 17.61
CA ASP A 38 20.21 0.27 18.81
C ASP A 38 19.68 1.68 18.54
N ILE A 39 20.45 2.49 17.81
CA ILE A 39 20.05 3.85 17.40
C ILE A 39 18.81 3.76 16.53
N MET A 40 18.81 2.88 15.52
CA MET A 40 17.69 2.71 14.61
C MET A 40 16.42 2.23 15.32
N LEU A 41 16.54 1.27 16.26
CA LEU A 41 15.40 0.77 17.04
C LEU A 41 14.87 1.77 18.04
N THR A 42 15.72 2.67 18.55
CA THR A 42 15.28 3.77 19.41
C THR A 42 14.51 4.81 18.60
N GLY A 43 14.95 5.10 17.38
CA GLY A 43 14.31 6.08 16.50
C GLY A 43 13.05 5.57 15.80
N TYR A 44 12.99 4.32 15.39
CA TYR A 44 11.89 3.81 14.56
C TYR A 44 10.47 3.99 15.14
N PRO A 45 10.23 3.72 16.45
CA PRO A 45 8.91 3.91 17.06
C PRO A 45 8.46 5.38 17.13
N THR A 46 9.40 6.33 17.11
CA THR A 46 9.09 7.77 17.19
C THR A 46 8.68 8.36 15.85
N ILE A 47 8.95 7.65 14.75
CA ILE A 47 8.52 8.07 13.41
C ILE A 47 7.00 7.90 13.33
N PRO A 48 6.22 8.99 13.14
CA PRO A 48 4.77 8.90 13.02
C PRO A 48 4.36 7.87 11.96
N ARG A 49 3.33 7.06 12.23
CA ARG A 49 2.83 6.05 11.30
C ARG A 49 2.47 6.65 9.93
N GLU A 50 2.03 7.91 9.94
CA GLU A 50 1.73 8.74 8.78
C GLU A 50 2.96 8.98 7.87
N ASN A 51 4.17 9.04 8.43
CA ASN A 51 5.41 9.36 7.73
C ASN A 51 6.07 8.10 7.15
N ARG A 52 5.39 7.53 6.15
CA ARG A 52 5.72 6.23 5.57
C ARG A 52 7.09 6.19 4.92
N GLU A 53 7.49 7.26 4.22
CA GLU A 53 8.81 7.35 3.59
C GLU A 53 9.94 7.18 4.61
N ARG A 54 9.88 7.89 5.75
CA ARG A 54 10.87 7.75 6.82
C ARG A 54 10.83 6.37 7.48
N ARG A 55 9.63 5.79 7.66
CA ARG A 55 9.50 4.43 8.21
C ARG A 55 10.08 3.37 7.28
N THR A 56 9.83 3.47 5.98
CA THR A 56 10.40 2.58 4.95
C THR A 56 11.93 2.68 4.93
N LYS A 57 12.47 3.89 4.88
CA LYS A 57 13.93 4.12 4.96
C LYS A 57 14.54 3.53 6.23
N ALA A 58 13.86 3.70 7.38
CA ALA A 58 14.32 3.14 8.64
C ALA A 58 14.28 1.60 8.66
N LEU A 59 13.23 0.97 8.13
CA LEU A 59 13.12 -0.48 8.03
C LEU A 59 14.18 -1.07 7.09
N LEU A 60 14.39 -0.47 5.92
CA LEU A 60 15.43 -0.89 4.98
C LEU A 60 16.83 -0.82 5.60
N ALA A 61 17.11 0.25 6.35
CA ALA A 61 18.37 0.37 7.08
C ALA A 61 18.53 -0.69 8.19
N ILE A 62 17.46 -0.99 8.94
CA ILE A 62 17.46 -2.06 9.94
C ILE A 62 17.74 -3.43 9.28
N ILE A 63 17.11 -3.71 8.14
CA ILE A 63 17.30 -4.94 7.36
C ILE A 63 18.77 -5.05 6.92
N ALA A 64 19.31 -4.01 6.28
CA ALA A 64 20.69 -3.99 5.79
C ALA A 64 21.72 -4.19 6.91
N LEU A 65 21.51 -3.55 8.07
CA LEU A 65 22.36 -3.73 9.24
C LEU A 65 22.29 -5.17 9.79
N CYS A 66 21.11 -5.78 9.82
CA CYS A 66 20.96 -7.17 10.23
C CYS A 66 21.66 -8.14 9.26
N GLU A 67 21.49 -7.94 7.95
CA GLU A 67 22.14 -8.76 6.92
C GLU A 67 23.67 -8.64 6.97
N SER A 68 24.18 -7.41 7.09
CA SER A 68 25.61 -7.14 7.26
C SER A 68 26.16 -7.86 8.50
N TRP A 69 25.48 -7.73 9.65
CA TRP A 69 25.92 -8.41 10.87
C TRP A 69 25.88 -9.93 10.74
N LEU A 70 24.81 -10.50 10.18
CA LEU A 70 24.67 -11.95 9.99
C LEU A 70 25.74 -12.50 9.05
N ARG A 71 26.07 -11.77 7.98
CA ARG A 71 27.14 -12.10 7.04
C ARG A 71 28.51 -12.09 7.72
N ASP A 72 28.84 -11.02 8.44
CA ASP A 72 30.10 -10.86 9.18
C ASP A 72 30.30 -11.89 10.30
N LYS A 73 29.21 -12.46 10.81
CA LYS A 73 29.26 -13.53 11.81
C LYS A 73 29.33 -14.91 11.18
N LYS A 74 28.77 -15.09 10.00
CA LYS A 74 28.91 -16.32 9.21
C LYS A 74 30.37 -16.54 8.76
N THR A 75 31.10 -15.46 8.49
CA THR A 75 32.53 -15.50 8.11
C THR A 75 33.49 -15.68 9.28
N LYS A 76 33.02 -15.57 10.54
CA LYS A 76 33.89 -15.51 11.73
C LYS A 76 33.96 -16.77 12.58
N VAL A 77 33.17 -17.83 12.32
CA VAL A 77 33.28 -19.08 13.09
C VAL A 77 32.75 -20.27 12.27
N GLU A 78 33.64 -21.17 11.84
CA GLU A 78 33.26 -22.56 11.57
C GLU A 78 32.90 -23.21 12.91
N GLY A 79 31.60 -23.41 13.18
CA GLY A 79 31.13 -24.34 14.22
C GLY A 79 30.37 -23.77 15.43
N HIS A 80 30.44 -22.47 15.74
CA HIS A 80 29.62 -21.88 16.83
C HIS A 80 28.86 -20.63 16.37
N SER A 81 27.55 -20.81 16.12
CA SER A 81 26.65 -19.69 15.85
C SER A 81 26.64 -18.72 17.03
N SER A 82 26.86 -17.42 16.78
CA SER A 82 26.74 -16.41 17.82
C SER A 82 25.38 -16.49 18.52
N PHE A 83 25.35 -16.45 19.86
CA PHE A 83 24.10 -16.42 20.64
C PHE A 83 23.17 -15.25 20.25
N ARG A 84 23.72 -14.21 19.63
CA ARG A 84 22.98 -13.03 19.16
C ARG A 84 22.27 -13.27 17.83
N ALA A 85 22.75 -14.23 17.02
CA ALA A 85 22.26 -14.46 15.66
C ALA A 85 20.76 -14.80 15.59
N PRO A 86 20.18 -15.61 16.49
CA PRO A 86 18.74 -15.84 16.51
C PRO A 86 17.94 -14.54 16.69
N PHE A 87 18.40 -13.63 17.56
CA PHE A 87 17.70 -12.37 17.82
C PHE A 87 17.87 -11.35 16.69
N VAL A 88 19.07 -11.29 16.08
CA VAL A 88 19.30 -10.46 14.89
C VAL A 88 18.45 -10.95 13.71
N LYS A 89 18.31 -12.27 13.55
CA LYS A 89 17.42 -12.86 12.54
C LYS A 89 15.95 -12.56 12.84
N LYS A 90 15.51 -12.65 14.09
CA LYS A 90 14.13 -12.26 14.49
C LYS A 90 13.85 -10.79 14.18
N LEU A 91 14.81 -9.90 14.44
CA LEU A 91 14.69 -8.48 14.10
C LEU A 91 14.62 -8.26 12.58
N HIS A 92 15.48 -8.91 11.83
CA HIS A 92 15.45 -8.90 10.37
C HIS A 92 14.07 -9.32 9.84
N ASP A 93 13.59 -10.49 10.28
CA ASP A 93 12.32 -11.06 9.82
C ASP A 93 11.13 -10.14 10.20
N ALA A 94 11.18 -9.52 11.37
CA ALA A 94 10.19 -8.54 11.80
C ALA A 94 10.26 -7.23 10.99
N ALA A 95 11.45 -6.73 10.66
CA ALA A 95 11.60 -5.53 9.85
C ALA A 95 11.15 -5.76 8.41
N VAL A 96 11.47 -6.92 7.84
CA VAL A 96 10.98 -7.38 6.54
C VAL A 96 9.45 -7.51 6.56
N SER A 97 8.88 -8.11 7.60
CA SER A 97 7.42 -8.24 7.74
C SER A 97 6.74 -6.87 7.88
N ALA A 98 7.29 -5.97 8.70
CA ALA A 98 6.78 -4.61 8.86
C ALA A 98 6.86 -3.81 7.55
N LEU A 99 7.91 -4.02 6.75
CA LEU A 99 8.06 -3.42 5.42
C LEU A 99 7.11 -4.04 4.39
N ARG A 100 6.80 -5.33 4.52
CA ARG A 100 5.78 -6.06 3.74
C ARG A 100 4.36 -5.74 4.13
N GLY A 101 4.16 -5.18 5.31
CA GLY A 101 2.84 -4.90 5.83
C GLY A 101 2.06 -6.15 6.24
N ILE A 102 2.63 -7.34 6.08
CA ILE A 102 1.98 -8.62 6.37
C ILE A 102 3.11 -9.58 6.73
N GLU A 103 2.85 -10.46 7.69
CA GLU A 103 3.70 -11.61 8.01
C GLU A 103 4.08 -12.31 6.71
N THR A 104 5.39 -12.24 6.42
CA THR A 104 5.97 -12.83 5.23
C THR A 104 5.56 -14.29 5.15
N PHE A 105 5.03 -14.72 4.00
CA PHE A 105 5.03 -16.12 3.60
C PHE A 105 6.43 -16.69 3.89
N GLN A 106 6.61 -17.37 5.02
CA GLN A 106 7.69 -18.34 5.10
C GLN A 106 7.27 -19.42 4.10
N LYS A 107 7.93 -19.44 2.93
CA LYS A 107 7.81 -20.51 1.95
C LYS A 107 7.77 -21.82 2.72
N VAL A 108 6.62 -22.49 2.69
CA VAL A 108 6.47 -23.73 3.45
C VAL A 108 7.37 -24.73 2.76
N LYS A 109 8.56 -24.95 3.30
CA LYS A 109 9.50 -25.95 2.79
C LYS A 109 8.92 -27.32 3.12
N GLY A 110 8.24 -27.92 2.15
CA GLY A 110 7.75 -29.30 2.23
C GLY A 110 6.64 -29.56 1.20
N HIS A 111 6.70 -30.71 0.54
CA HIS A 111 5.56 -31.22 -0.22
C HIS A 111 4.55 -31.78 0.79
N PHE A 112 3.45 -31.07 1.02
CA PHE A 112 2.45 -31.48 2.01
C PHE A 112 1.31 -32.30 1.39
N VAL A 113 0.85 -33.32 2.12
CA VAL A 113 -0.24 -34.24 1.74
C VAL A 113 -1.58 -33.52 1.62
N ALA A 114 -1.91 -33.08 0.40
CA ALA A 114 -3.04 -32.20 0.10
C ALA A 114 -4.44 -32.74 0.43
N LYS A 115 -4.60 -34.03 0.76
CA LYS A 115 -5.93 -34.59 1.12
C LYS A 115 -6.25 -34.39 2.59
N LYS A 116 -5.21 -34.38 3.43
CA LYS A 116 -5.31 -34.18 4.89
C LYS A 116 -5.14 -32.71 5.28
N ASN A 117 -4.88 -31.84 4.30
CA ASN A 117 -4.38 -30.48 4.49
C ASN A 117 -5.20 -29.41 3.76
N TRP A 118 -6.48 -29.62 3.44
CA TRP A 118 -7.33 -28.46 3.15
C TRP A 118 -7.47 -27.60 4.41
N ASP A 119 -7.68 -28.23 5.58
CA ASP A 119 -7.68 -27.54 6.88
C ASP A 119 -6.30 -26.98 7.27
N THR A 120 -5.21 -27.60 6.84
CA THR A 120 -3.84 -27.11 7.09
C THR A 120 -3.42 -26.01 6.10
N ALA A 121 -3.92 -26.03 4.87
CA ALA A 121 -3.82 -24.94 3.90
C ALA A 121 -4.68 -23.75 4.35
N ILE A 122 -5.92 -24.00 4.78
CA ILE A 122 -6.79 -23.05 5.49
C ILE A 122 -6.04 -22.51 6.72
N ALA A 123 -5.43 -23.38 7.54
CA ALA A 123 -4.67 -22.96 8.70
C ALA A 123 -3.44 -22.15 8.29
N ALA A 124 -2.70 -22.53 7.25
CA ALA A 124 -1.54 -21.79 6.73
C ALA A 124 -1.94 -20.43 6.16
N VAL A 125 -3.09 -20.33 5.48
CA VAL A 125 -3.64 -19.06 4.99
C VAL A 125 -4.17 -18.20 6.14
N ARG A 126 -4.87 -18.80 7.10
CA ARG A 126 -5.30 -18.15 8.35
C ARG A 126 -4.12 -17.73 9.22
N LYS A 127 -3.01 -18.43 9.14
CA LYS A 127 -1.74 -18.10 9.82
C LYS A 127 -1.12 -16.81 9.27
N ILE A 128 -1.33 -16.47 7.99
CA ILE A 128 -0.95 -15.18 7.38
C ILE A 128 -1.81 -14.02 7.94
N VAL A 129 -2.96 -14.35 8.54
CA VAL A 129 -3.82 -13.40 9.25
C VAL A 129 -3.56 -13.58 10.75
N PRO A 130 -2.63 -12.82 11.37
CA PRO A 130 -2.37 -12.96 12.80
C PRO A 130 -3.66 -12.87 13.61
N GLU A 131 -3.70 -13.56 14.75
CA GLU A 131 -4.92 -13.58 15.58
C GLU A 131 -5.16 -12.17 16.11
N GLY A 132 -6.32 -11.57 15.80
CA GLY A 132 -6.59 -10.14 16.06
C GLY A 132 -6.16 -9.17 14.94
N SER A 133 -5.47 -9.65 13.89
CA SER A 133 -5.22 -8.92 12.63
C SER A 133 -6.29 -9.18 11.58
N THR A 134 -7.50 -9.47 12.01
CA THR A 134 -8.67 -9.53 11.14
C THR A 134 -9.06 -8.16 10.61
N HIS A 135 -8.44 -7.09 11.11
CA HIS A 135 -8.71 -5.71 10.72
C HIS A 135 -7.41 -4.96 10.37
N GLY A 136 -7.49 -4.04 9.41
CA GLY A 136 -6.40 -3.13 9.05
C GLY A 136 -6.20 -2.02 10.08
N ALA A 137 -5.25 -1.11 9.79
CA ALA A 137 -4.89 -0.01 10.70
C ALA A 137 -6.05 0.94 11.02
N ASP A 138 -7.08 0.97 10.18
CA ASP A 138 -8.33 1.74 10.32
C ASP A 138 -9.46 0.95 11.01
N GLY A 139 -9.20 -0.27 11.45
CA GLY A 139 -10.18 -1.16 12.07
C GLY A 139 -11.14 -1.82 11.08
N GLN A 140 -10.91 -1.74 9.76
CA GLN A 140 -11.73 -2.42 8.75
C GLN A 140 -11.28 -3.86 8.52
N PRO A 141 -12.20 -4.81 8.28
CA PRO A 141 -11.83 -6.21 8.11
C PRO A 141 -10.87 -6.40 6.92
N LEU A 142 -9.90 -7.29 7.06
CA LEU A 142 -9.04 -7.70 5.96
C LEU A 142 -9.78 -8.69 5.05
N GLN A 143 -9.57 -8.52 3.75
CA GLN A 143 -10.02 -9.45 2.73
C GLN A 143 -8.89 -10.42 2.40
N ILE A 144 -9.16 -11.71 2.62
CA ILE A 144 -8.32 -12.81 2.15
C ILE A 144 -8.72 -13.23 0.74
N MET A 145 -7.75 -13.78 0.02
CA MET A 145 -8.01 -14.34 -1.30
C MET A 145 -9.03 -15.49 -1.20
N GLN A 146 -9.87 -15.64 -2.23
CA GLN A 146 -10.86 -16.70 -2.30
C GLN A 146 -10.19 -18.08 -2.32
N GLN A 147 -10.85 -19.06 -1.69
CA GLN A 147 -10.35 -20.41 -1.49
C GLN A 147 -9.97 -21.13 -2.79
N ASP A 148 -10.73 -20.89 -3.86
CA ASP A 148 -10.47 -21.43 -5.20
C ASP A 148 -9.09 -21.07 -5.76
N ASN A 149 -8.47 -20.01 -5.25
CA ASN A 149 -7.21 -19.50 -5.75
C ASN A 149 -6.02 -19.89 -4.85
N TRP A 150 -6.26 -20.53 -3.70
CA TRP A 150 -5.18 -20.82 -2.74
C TRP A 150 -4.12 -21.78 -3.28
N LEU A 151 -4.46 -22.65 -4.23
CA LEU A 151 -3.47 -23.51 -4.89
C LEU A 151 -2.36 -22.69 -5.57
N GLU A 152 -2.69 -21.52 -6.14
CA GLU A 152 -1.72 -20.61 -6.78
C GLU A 152 -0.68 -20.06 -5.80
N ILE A 153 -1.14 -19.77 -4.58
CA ILE A 153 -0.31 -19.23 -3.51
C ILE A 153 0.57 -20.32 -2.90
N LEU A 154 0.02 -21.52 -2.73
CA LEU A 154 0.71 -22.64 -2.09
C LEU A 154 1.72 -23.30 -3.04
N ASP A 155 1.54 -23.13 -4.34
CA ASP A 155 2.47 -23.64 -5.34
C ASP A 155 3.77 -22.83 -5.36
N THR A 156 4.89 -23.53 -5.13
CA THR A 156 6.23 -22.94 -5.15
C THR A 156 6.67 -22.49 -6.53
N HIS A 157 6.00 -22.98 -7.58
CA HIS A 157 6.23 -22.59 -8.97
C HIS A 157 5.27 -21.49 -9.43
N HIS A 158 4.40 -20.99 -8.54
CA HIS A 158 3.44 -19.91 -8.81
C HIS A 158 2.59 -20.13 -10.07
N ARG A 159 2.28 -21.39 -10.40
CA ARG A 159 1.41 -21.72 -11.53
C ARG A 159 0.00 -21.21 -11.26
N ARG A 160 -0.67 -20.75 -12.31
CA ARG A 160 -2.02 -20.18 -12.22
C ARG A 160 -3.00 -21.13 -11.53
N GLY A 161 -3.72 -20.62 -10.53
CA GLY A 161 -4.60 -21.43 -9.68
C GLY A 161 -5.73 -22.13 -10.44
N GLN A 162 -6.26 -21.50 -11.49
CA GLN A 162 -7.32 -22.10 -12.32
C GLN A 162 -6.88 -23.37 -13.04
N GLU A 163 -5.62 -23.42 -13.50
CA GLU A 163 -5.08 -24.62 -14.14
C GLU A 163 -4.79 -25.70 -13.10
N LEU A 164 -4.23 -25.32 -11.94
CA LEU A 164 -4.02 -26.24 -10.81
C LEU A 164 -5.33 -26.86 -10.32
N LYS A 165 -6.43 -26.09 -10.29
CA LYS A 165 -7.74 -26.57 -9.86
C LYS A 165 -8.26 -27.73 -10.73
N LYS A 166 -8.10 -27.66 -12.05
CA LYS A 166 -8.49 -28.75 -12.96
C LYS A 166 -7.81 -30.07 -12.57
N HIS A 167 -6.50 -30.01 -12.30
CA HIS A 167 -5.75 -31.18 -11.87
C HIS A 167 -6.11 -31.63 -10.45
N TYR A 168 -6.43 -30.68 -9.56
CA TYR A 168 -6.84 -30.98 -8.20
C TYR A 168 -8.18 -31.74 -8.17
N ASP A 169 -9.15 -31.29 -8.96
CA ASP A 169 -10.45 -31.93 -9.08
C ASP A 169 -10.31 -33.36 -9.61
N THR A 170 -9.45 -33.57 -10.62
CA THR A 170 -9.11 -34.91 -11.13
C THR A 170 -8.46 -35.79 -10.07
N TRP A 171 -7.46 -35.28 -9.35
CA TRP A 171 -6.77 -36.00 -8.27
C TRP A 171 -7.72 -36.43 -7.14
N ILE A 172 -8.69 -35.59 -6.78
CA ILE A 172 -9.78 -35.92 -5.85
C ILE A 172 -10.65 -37.05 -6.41
N ALA A 173 -11.12 -36.90 -7.66
CA ALA A 173 -12.02 -37.85 -8.31
C ALA A 173 -11.39 -39.25 -8.47
N GLU A 174 -10.10 -39.31 -8.81
CA GLU A 174 -9.32 -40.54 -8.95
C GLU A 174 -8.97 -41.19 -7.60
N LYS A 175 -9.31 -40.56 -6.47
CA LYS A 175 -9.05 -41.05 -5.10
C LYS A 175 -7.58 -41.42 -4.86
N GLN A 176 -6.66 -40.67 -5.47
CA GLN A 176 -5.22 -40.88 -5.35
C GLN A 176 -4.76 -40.90 -3.88
N THR A 177 -3.75 -41.73 -3.59
CA THR A 177 -3.20 -41.93 -2.24
C THR A 177 -2.00 -41.03 -1.96
N CYS A 178 -1.32 -40.55 -3.01
CA CYS A 178 -0.21 -39.60 -2.91
C CYS A 178 -0.70 -38.17 -2.71
N THR A 179 0.21 -37.26 -2.36
CA THR A 179 -0.10 -35.84 -2.25
C THR A 179 -0.49 -35.26 -3.62
N PHE A 180 -1.25 -34.14 -3.64
CA PHE A 180 -1.55 -33.45 -4.90
C PHE A 180 -0.27 -33.02 -5.64
N TRP A 181 0.77 -32.61 -4.91
CA TRP A 181 2.03 -32.17 -5.52
C TRP A 181 2.82 -33.34 -6.12
N GLU A 182 2.88 -34.48 -5.42
CA GLU A 182 3.44 -35.72 -5.96
C GLU A 182 2.65 -36.24 -7.15
N TYR A 183 1.32 -36.08 -7.14
CA TYR A 183 0.46 -36.40 -8.27
C TYR A 183 0.80 -35.52 -9.48
N LEU A 184 0.98 -34.21 -9.26
CA LEU A 184 1.38 -33.28 -10.31
C LEU A 184 2.75 -33.62 -10.88
N GLU A 185 3.73 -33.96 -10.05
CA GLU A 185 5.08 -34.34 -10.51
C GLU A 185 5.10 -35.63 -11.34
N LYS A 186 4.14 -36.53 -11.11
CA LYS A 186 3.95 -37.76 -11.88
C LYS A 186 3.18 -37.55 -13.20
N ARG A 187 2.73 -36.33 -13.49
CA ARG A 187 2.05 -36.03 -14.75
C ARG A 187 3.00 -36.15 -15.95
N SER A 188 2.40 -36.23 -17.14
CA SER A 188 3.20 -36.28 -18.36
C SER A 188 4.07 -35.02 -18.48
N PRO A 189 5.26 -35.11 -19.10
CA PRO A 189 6.09 -33.95 -19.37
C PRO A 189 5.35 -32.84 -20.14
N ASN A 190 4.35 -33.20 -20.95
CA ASN A 190 3.52 -32.22 -21.68
C ASN A 190 2.59 -31.46 -20.74
N ASP A 191 1.90 -32.14 -19.82
CA ASP A 191 1.03 -31.46 -18.83
C ASP A 191 1.84 -30.51 -17.96
N LEU A 192 3.04 -30.93 -17.54
CA LEU A 192 3.95 -30.09 -16.76
C LEU A 192 4.42 -28.86 -17.54
N LYS A 193 4.71 -29.02 -18.85
CA LYS A 193 5.05 -27.90 -19.72
C LYS A 193 3.89 -26.92 -19.89
N GLU A 194 2.67 -27.40 -20.12
CA GLU A 194 1.50 -26.52 -20.24
C GLU A 194 1.22 -25.75 -18.94
N LEU A 195 1.37 -26.41 -17.79
CA LEU A 195 1.24 -25.78 -16.48
C LEU A 195 2.32 -24.71 -16.22
N GLN A 196 3.53 -24.92 -16.73
CA GLN A 196 4.65 -23.97 -16.57
C GLN A 196 4.58 -22.78 -17.54
N LYS A 197 3.81 -22.85 -18.62
CA LYS A 197 3.62 -21.70 -19.53
C LYS A 197 2.88 -20.53 -18.87
N VAL A 198 2.26 -20.78 -17.72
CA VAL A 198 1.29 -19.88 -17.12
C VAL A 198 1.63 -19.64 -15.66
N GLU A 199 2.67 -18.84 -15.45
CA GLU A 199 3.18 -18.45 -14.13
C GLU A 199 2.67 -17.04 -13.75
N VAL A 200 2.21 -16.92 -12.51
CA VAL A 200 1.88 -15.63 -11.91
C VAL A 200 3.15 -15.00 -11.35
N SER A 201 3.45 -13.79 -11.83
CA SER A 201 4.58 -12.98 -11.39
C SER A 201 4.24 -12.29 -10.07
N TYR A 202 4.71 -12.86 -8.96
CA TYR A 202 4.60 -12.28 -7.63
C TYR A 202 5.76 -11.33 -7.29
N LEU A 203 5.46 -10.19 -6.65
CA LEU A 203 6.46 -9.21 -6.24
C LEU A 203 7.06 -9.54 -4.87
N ASP A 204 7.82 -10.62 -4.82
CA ASP A 204 8.59 -11.03 -3.63
C ASP A 204 9.72 -10.05 -3.28
N ASP A 205 10.19 -9.31 -4.30
CA ASP A 205 11.22 -8.31 -4.19
C ASP A 205 10.65 -6.96 -3.70
N LEU A 206 11.11 -6.53 -2.54
CA LEU A 206 10.58 -5.34 -1.87
C LEU A 206 11.00 -4.04 -2.54
N VAL A 207 12.15 -4.04 -3.22
CA VAL A 207 12.65 -2.88 -3.97
C VAL A 207 11.73 -2.65 -5.18
N PHE A 208 11.45 -3.70 -5.94
CA PHE A 208 10.54 -3.61 -7.07
C PHE A 208 9.11 -3.30 -6.64
N ARG A 209 8.64 -3.90 -5.55
CA ARG A 209 7.28 -3.63 -5.06
C ARG A 209 7.08 -2.18 -4.64
N ASP A 210 8.09 -1.51 -4.09
CA ASP A 210 8.05 -0.09 -3.74
C ASP A 210 7.81 0.82 -4.96
N LEU A 211 8.20 0.38 -6.16
CA LEU A 211 7.98 1.13 -7.40
C LEU A 211 6.49 1.24 -7.77
N PHE A 212 5.69 0.23 -7.40
CA PHE A 212 4.24 0.19 -7.66
C PHE A 212 3.43 1.06 -6.69
N VAL A 213 4.05 1.65 -5.67
CA VAL A 213 3.35 2.48 -4.70
C VAL A 213 2.80 3.74 -5.39
N ALA A 214 1.52 4.03 -5.14
CA ALA A 214 0.87 5.27 -5.50
C ALA A 214 0.99 6.26 -4.33
N ASN A 215 1.81 7.29 -4.52
CA ASN A 215 2.04 8.36 -3.55
C ASN A 215 1.03 9.49 -3.75
N PHE A 216 0.43 9.98 -2.67
CA PHE A 216 -0.57 11.05 -2.70
C PHE A 216 0.06 12.35 -2.22
N GLU A 217 0.32 13.28 -3.13
CA GLU A 217 1.02 14.53 -2.86
C GLU A 217 0.34 15.69 -3.61
N GLY A 218 0.10 16.82 -2.92
CA GLY A 218 -0.46 18.01 -3.57
C GLY A 218 -1.81 17.78 -4.27
N ASN A 219 -2.67 16.91 -3.72
CA ASN A 219 -3.93 16.48 -4.34
C ASN A 219 -3.73 15.83 -5.74
N ARG A 220 -2.62 15.12 -5.90
CA ARG A 220 -2.29 14.31 -7.08
C ARG A 220 -1.71 12.98 -6.65
N ILE A 221 -1.77 12.02 -7.57
CA ILE A 221 -1.14 10.72 -7.43
C ILE A 221 0.15 10.71 -8.24
N ARG A 222 1.24 10.27 -7.63
CA ARG A 222 2.54 10.03 -8.25
C ARG A 222 2.93 8.56 -8.12
N SER A 223 3.70 8.05 -9.06
CA SER A 223 4.31 6.73 -8.95
C SER A 223 5.58 6.64 -9.78
N ARG A 224 6.43 5.68 -9.42
CA ARG A 224 7.63 5.31 -10.19
C ARG A 224 7.36 4.21 -11.23
N ILE A 225 6.17 3.61 -11.19
CA ILE A 225 5.80 2.55 -12.12
C ILE A 225 5.29 3.12 -13.45
N SER A 226 5.71 2.47 -14.53
CA SER A 226 5.23 2.69 -15.90
C SER A 226 5.11 1.34 -16.62
N PRO A 227 4.39 1.26 -17.74
CA PRO A 227 4.30 0.03 -18.52
C PRO A 227 5.67 -0.60 -18.85
N PRO A 228 6.68 0.17 -19.32
CA PRO A 228 8.01 -0.39 -19.58
C PRO A 228 8.68 -0.93 -18.30
N VAL A 229 8.62 -0.20 -17.19
CA VAL A 229 9.24 -0.62 -15.92
C VAL A 229 8.60 -1.90 -15.40
N GLN A 230 7.28 -2.02 -15.45
CA GLN A 230 6.59 -3.24 -15.06
C GLN A 230 6.99 -4.43 -15.95
N THR A 231 7.08 -4.22 -17.27
CA THR A 231 7.55 -5.25 -18.21
C THR A 231 8.96 -5.72 -17.89
N MET A 232 9.88 -4.80 -17.56
CA MET A 232 11.24 -5.15 -17.13
C MET A 232 11.24 -6.01 -15.86
N ILE A 233 10.39 -5.67 -14.88
CA ILE A 233 10.23 -6.44 -13.63
C ILE A 233 9.71 -7.86 -13.91
N ILE A 234 8.63 -7.97 -14.70
CA ILE A 234 8.05 -9.28 -15.09
C ILE A 234 9.06 -10.11 -15.89
N SER A 235 9.87 -9.46 -16.71
CA SER A 235 10.92 -10.10 -17.51
C SER A 235 12.22 -10.35 -16.73
N LYS A 236 12.22 -10.14 -15.41
CA LYS A 236 13.33 -10.46 -14.49
C LYS A 236 14.64 -9.72 -14.81
N TRP A 237 14.56 -8.46 -15.20
CA TRP A 237 15.73 -7.59 -15.41
C TRP A 237 16.43 -7.28 -14.07
N SER A 238 17.70 -6.84 -14.13
CA SER A 238 18.47 -6.48 -12.93
C SER A 238 17.90 -5.27 -12.20
N HIS A 239 18.15 -5.17 -10.89
CA HIS A 239 17.73 -4.02 -10.08
C HIS A 239 18.21 -2.70 -10.66
N ASP A 240 19.50 -2.59 -10.99
CA ASP A 240 20.09 -1.35 -11.46
C ASP A 240 19.39 -0.84 -12.73
N THR A 241 19.13 -1.72 -13.70
CA THR A 241 18.48 -1.33 -14.94
C THR A 241 17.02 -0.93 -14.72
N VAL A 242 16.28 -1.66 -13.89
CA VAL A 242 14.90 -1.29 -13.54
C VAL A 242 14.87 0.08 -12.84
N MET A 243 15.75 0.28 -11.86
CA MET A 243 15.78 1.52 -11.04
C MET A 243 16.20 2.74 -11.86
N GLN A 244 17.11 2.60 -12.83
CA GLN A 244 17.47 3.66 -13.78
C GLN A 244 16.28 4.14 -14.63
N ASN A 245 15.31 3.26 -14.89
CA ASN A 245 14.12 3.56 -15.70
C ASN A 245 12.89 3.95 -14.85
N ALA A 246 12.93 3.70 -13.53
CA ALA A 246 11.82 3.95 -12.61
C ALA A 246 11.78 5.41 -12.13
N GLN A 247 11.17 6.28 -12.93
CA GLN A 247 11.08 7.72 -12.64
C GLN A 247 9.79 8.09 -11.94
N ASP A 248 9.88 8.91 -10.89
CA ASP A 248 8.71 9.36 -10.15
C ASP A 248 7.96 10.46 -10.93
N ARG A 249 6.78 10.14 -11.43
CA ARG A 249 5.96 11.02 -12.27
C ARG A 249 4.52 11.05 -11.76
N LEU A 250 3.73 12.02 -12.25
CA LEU A 250 2.28 11.96 -12.08
C LEU A 250 1.79 10.63 -12.66
N LEU A 251 1.02 9.88 -11.87
CA LEU A 251 0.47 8.61 -12.31
C LEU A 251 -0.51 8.88 -13.46
N ASP A 252 -0.28 8.22 -14.59
CA ASP A 252 -1.15 8.28 -15.75
C ASP A 252 -1.33 6.87 -16.27
N THR A 253 -2.55 6.38 -16.18
CA THR A 253 -2.92 5.04 -16.62
C THR A 253 -3.60 5.06 -17.98
N THR A 254 -3.84 6.22 -18.60
CA THR A 254 -4.68 6.37 -19.81
C THR A 254 -4.23 5.52 -21.00
N THR A 255 -2.92 5.26 -21.09
CA THR A 255 -2.30 4.45 -22.16
C THR A 255 -2.05 2.99 -21.74
N TRP A 256 -2.47 2.60 -20.54
CA TRP A 256 -2.23 1.26 -20.05
C TRP A 256 -3.20 0.29 -20.69
N PRO A 257 -2.69 -0.80 -21.31
CA PRO A 257 -3.55 -1.80 -21.93
C PRO A 257 -4.42 -2.46 -20.86
N SER A 258 -5.71 -2.60 -21.13
CA SER A 258 -6.63 -3.27 -20.22
C SER A 258 -7.43 -4.37 -20.91
N THR A 259 -6.92 -5.60 -20.83
CA THR A 259 -7.72 -6.81 -21.19
C THR A 259 -8.57 -7.30 -20.02
N ALA A 260 -8.52 -6.60 -18.90
CA ALA A 260 -9.10 -6.99 -17.64
C ALA A 260 -10.61 -6.72 -17.56
N LEU A 261 -11.12 -5.77 -18.34
CA LEU A 261 -12.48 -5.23 -18.25
C LEU A 261 -13.13 -5.34 -19.63
N HIS A 262 -13.98 -6.34 -19.82
CA HIS A 262 -14.70 -6.51 -21.08
C HIS A 262 -15.62 -5.31 -21.35
N GLY A 263 -15.53 -4.73 -22.56
CA GLY A 263 -16.40 -3.63 -22.99
C GLY A 263 -16.00 -2.24 -22.49
N LEU A 264 -14.92 -2.10 -21.71
CA LEU A 264 -14.35 -0.81 -21.32
C LEU A 264 -13.06 -0.53 -22.12
N THR A 265 -12.76 0.76 -22.30
CA THR A 265 -11.54 1.19 -23.02
C THR A 265 -10.29 0.88 -22.21
N ASP A 266 -9.13 0.99 -22.86
CA ASP A 266 -7.85 1.12 -22.16
C ASP A 266 -7.87 2.26 -21.13
N GLY A 267 -6.89 2.25 -20.24
CA GLY A 267 -6.77 3.28 -19.21
C GLY A 267 -6.83 2.76 -17.77
N TRP A 268 -7.04 1.46 -17.56
CA TRP A 268 -7.33 0.91 -16.23
C TRP A 268 -6.16 0.07 -15.69
N GLY A 269 -5.63 0.49 -14.54
CA GLY A 269 -4.66 -0.29 -13.76
C GLY A 269 -5.35 -1.07 -12.65
N ALA A 270 -4.80 -2.23 -12.28
CA ALA A 270 -5.18 -2.90 -11.04
C ALA A 270 -4.64 -2.09 -9.85
N PHE A 271 -5.44 -2.00 -8.78
CA PHE A 271 -4.96 -1.49 -7.50
C PHE A 271 -5.16 -2.49 -6.37
N VAL A 272 -4.28 -2.42 -5.37
CA VAL A 272 -4.40 -3.11 -4.08
C VAL A 272 -4.13 -2.12 -2.97
N LEU A 273 -5.01 -2.10 -1.98
CA LEU A 273 -4.81 -1.42 -0.70
C LEU A 273 -4.32 -2.45 0.33
N SER A 274 -3.09 -2.29 0.82
CA SER A 274 -2.55 -3.15 1.87
C SER A 274 -3.17 -2.85 3.24
N PRO A 275 -2.99 -3.72 4.24
CA PRO A 275 -3.42 -3.49 5.63
C PRO A 275 -2.85 -2.22 6.29
N GLN A 276 -1.75 -1.68 5.77
CA GLN A 276 -1.08 -0.43 6.19
C GLN A 276 -1.58 0.77 5.41
N GLU A 277 -2.68 0.61 4.68
CA GLU A 277 -3.27 1.57 3.77
C GLU A 277 -2.29 2.07 2.69
N VAL A 278 -1.34 1.23 2.25
CA VAL A 278 -0.48 1.53 1.10
C VAL A 278 -1.20 1.09 -0.17
N VAL A 279 -1.31 2.01 -1.12
CA VAL A 279 -1.95 1.73 -2.42
C VAL A 279 -0.86 1.35 -3.41
N TYR A 280 -0.99 0.17 -4.00
CA TYR A 280 -0.19 -0.29 -5.11
C TYR A 280 -1.02 -0.20 -6.39
N VAL A 281 -0.43 0.26 -7.49
CA VAL A 281 -1.08 0.36 -8.79
C VAL A 281 -0.15 -0.18 -9.87
N GLY A 282 -0.69 -0.93 -10.82
CA GLY A 282 0.06 -1.50 -11.93
C GLY A 282 -0.85 -2.02 -13.04
N ILE A 283 -0.28 -2.34 -14.19
CA ILE A 283 -1.00 -2.93 -15.31
C ILE A 283 -1.49 -4.30 -14.91
N HIS A 284 -2.75 -4.59 -15.21
CA HIS A 284 -3.31 -5.92 -15.02
C HIS A 284 -3.08 -6.76 -16.28
N VAL A 285 -2.21 -7.76 -16.19
CA VAL A 285 -1.98 -8.77 -17.23
C VAL A 285 -2.67 -10.06 -16.81
N SER A 286 -3.79 -10.39 -17.46
CA SER A 286 -4.61 -11.53 -17.09
C SER A 286 -3.81 -12.83 -16.98
N GLY A 287 -3.83 -13.38 -15.77
CA GLY A 287 -3.16 -14.62 -15.42
C GLY A 287 -1.63 -14.64 -15.54
N HIS A 288 -1.00 -13.46 -15.53
CA HIS A 288 0.46 -13.28 -15.34
C HIS A 288 0.75 -12.24 -14.26
N PHE A 289 0.08 -11.09 -14.24
CA PHE A 289 0.25 -10.07 -13.21
C PHE A 289 -1.10 -9.42 -12.86
N HIS A 290 -1.55 -9.56 -11.62
CA HIS A 290 -2.87 -9.11 -11.19
C HIS A 290 -2.88 -8.74 -9.70
N HIS A 291 -4.05 -8.53 -9.11
CA HIS A 291 -4.18 -8.06 -7.72
C HIS A 291 -3.37 -8.90 -6.71
N SER A 292 -3.34 -10.24 -6.85
CA SER A 292 -2.55 -11.08 -5.95
C SER A 292 -1.03 -10.85 -6.10
N SER A 293 -0.54 -10.45 -7.27
CA SER A 293 0.88 -10.22 -7.56
C SER A 293 1.54 -9.21 -6.62
N PHE A 294 0.83 -8.14 -6.26
CA PHE A 294 1.40 -7.02 -5.49
C PHE A 294 1.90 -7.43 -4.11
N LEU A 295 1.13 -8.25 -3.39
CA LEU A 295 1.43 -8.65 -2.01
C LEU A 295 1.64 -10.16 -1.87
N CYS A 296 1.97 -10.85 -2.96
CA CYS A 296 2.22 -12.29 -2.92
C CYS A 296 1.03 -13.09 -2.36
N GLY A 297 -0.18 -12.69 -2.74
CA GLY A 297 -1.42 -13.30 -2.29
C GLY A 297 -1.81 -13.01 -0.84
N ALA A 298 -1.09 -12.12 -0.16
CA ALA A 298 -1.36 -11.78 1.23
C ALA A 298 -2.66 -10.94 1.39
N PRO A 299 -3.28 -10.94 2.58
CA PRO A 299 -4.52 -10.22 2.86
C PRO A 299 -4.49 -8.72 2.49
N ILE A 300 -5.60 -8.19 2.03
CA ILE A 300 -5.71 -6.78 1.59
C ILE A 300 -6.86 -6.08 2.30
N LEU A 301 -6.85 -4.76 2.34
CA LEU A 301 -8.04 -3.99 2.74
C LEU A 301 -9.04 -3.87 1.59
N ALA A 302 -8.56 -3.65 0.36
CA ALA A 302 -9.39 -3.51 -0.82
C ALA A 302 -8.57 -3.76 -2.09
N ALA A 303 -9.24 -4.15 -3.16
CA ALA A 303 -8.67 -4.20 -4.49
C ALA A 303 -9.74 -3.82 -5.52
N GLY A 304 -9.28 -3.48 -6.72
CA GLY A 304 -10.15 -3.13 -7.83
C GLY A 304 -9.34 -2.66 -9.04
N MET A 305 -9.96 -1.88 -9.91
CA MET A 305 -9.29 -1.16 -10.97
C MET A 305 -9.42 0.35 -10.75
N ILE A 306 -8.40 1.09 -11.16
CA ILE A 306 -8.33 2.54 -11.05
C ILE A 306 -7.90 3.13 -12.39
N LYS A 307 -8.55 4.24 -12.78
CA LYS A 307 -8.17 5.07 -13.91
C LYS A 307 -7.71 6.42 -13.40
N VAL A 308 -6.48 6.79 -13.76
CA VAL A 308 -5.82 8.04 -13.35
C VAL A 308 -5.29 8.75 -14.58
N GLU A 309 -5.53 10.05 -14.66
CA GLU A 309 -5.06 10.92 -15.74
C GLU A 309 -4.32 12.09 -15.12
N GLN A 310 -3.05 12.30 -15.48
CA GLN A 310 -2.22 13.39 -14.95
C GLN A 310 -2.28 13.49 -13.40
N GLY A 311 -2.22 12.35 -12.73
CA GLY A 311 -2.30 12.22 -11.27
C GLY A 311 -3.68 12.48 -10.67
N ARG A 312 -4.75 12.63 -11.46
CA ARG A 312 -6.13 12.77 -10.98
C ARG A 312 -6.91 11.49 -11.22
N ILE A 313 -7.67 11.06 -10.22
CA ILE A 313 -8.56 9.90 -10.36
C ILE A 313 -9.71 10.28 -11.29
N ARG A 314 -9.98 9.41 -12.26
CA ARG A 314 -11.09 9.53 -13.21
C ARG A 314 -12.11 8.42 -13.08
N GLY A 315 -11.68 7.24 -12.64
CA GLY A 315 -12.58 6.10 -12.52
C GLY A 315 -12.11 5.06 -11.51
N ILE A 316 -13.08 4.39 -10.89
CA ILE A 316 -12.90 3.22 -10.02
C ILE A 316 -13.80 2.09 -10.53
N HIS A 317 -13.28 0.88 -10.56
CA HIS A 317 -14.06 -0.32 -10.86
C HIS A 317 -13.86 -1.37 -9.77
N GLU A 318 -14.93 -2.02 -9.33
CA GLU A 318 -14.88 -3.07 -8.29
C GLU A 318 -14.19 -4.38 -8.72
N LYS A 319 -13.68 -4.49 -9.96
CA LYS A 319 -13.11 -5.74 -10.47
C LYS A 319 -11.80 -6.06 -9.75
N ASN A 320 -11.84 -7.03 -8.84
CA ASN A 320 -10.74 -7.37 -7.93
C ASN A 320 -10.36 -8.86 -7.94
N GLY A 321 -10.81 -9.58 -8.97
CA GLY A 321 -10.35 -10.92 -9.31
C GLY A 321 -10.40 -11.90 -8.15
N HIS A 322 -9.21 -12.37 -7.74
CA HIS A 322 -9.05 -13.43 -6.74
C HIS A 322 -9.46 -13.06 -5.32
N TYR A 323 -9.62 -11.78 -4.98
CA TYR A 323 -9.99 -11.35 -3.64
C TYR A 323 -11.51 -11.23 -3.43
N ARG A 324 -12.29 -10.83 -4.46
CA ARG A 324 -13.74 -10.55 -4.36
C ARG A 324 -14.09 -9.66 -3.16
N SER A 325 -13.43 -8.51 -3.05
CA SER A 325 -13.69 -7.55 -1.96
C SER A 325 -15.16 -7.15 -1.95
N ARG A 326 -15.78 -7.18 -0.76
CA ARG A 326 -17.16 -6.75 -0.52
C ARG A 326 -17.28 -5.23 -0.52
N GLU A 327 -18.52 -4.73 -0.53
CA GLU A 327 -18.84 -3.30 -0.54
C GLU A 327 -18.13 -2.51 0.57
N ALA A 328 -18.06 -3.04 1.80
CA ALA A 328 -17.39 -2.37 2.92
C ALA A 328 -15.91 -2.04 2.64
N HIS A 329 -15.20 -2.95 1.97
CA HIS A 329 -13.80 -2.77 1.59
C HIS A 329 -13.63 -1.67 0.54
N MET A 330 -14.52 -1.65 -0.46
CA MET A 330 -14.51 -0.60 -1.48
C MET A 330 -14.85 0.76 -0.87
N LEU A 331 -15.84 0.83 0.03
CA LEU A 331 -16.15 2.06 0.76
C LEU A 331 -14.97 2.56 1.61
N ALA A 332 -14.24 1.67 2.27
CA ALA A 332 -13.03 2.03 3.01
C ALA A 332 -11.96 2.65 2.09
N PHE A 333 -11.73 2.03 0.92
CA PHE A 333 -10.82 2.57 -0.08
C PHE A 333 -11.25 3.94 -0.60
N LEU A 334 -12.53 4.11 -0.95
CA LEU A 334 -13.05 5.40 -1.42
C LEU A 334 -12.89 6.49 -0.35
N LYS A 335 -13.18 6.19 0.93
CA LYS A 335 -12.95 7.12 2.04
C LYS A 335 -11.47 7.46 2.24
N LEU A 336 -10.57 6.50 2.06
CA LEU A 336 -9.13 6.76 2.06
C LEU A 336 -8.76 7.75 0.97
N LEU A 337 -9.26 7.55 -0.26
CA LEU A 337 -9.00 8.46 -1.38
C LEU A 337 -9.52 9.87 -1.09
N GLN A 338 -10.70 10.02 -0.49
CA GLN A 338 -11.22 11.33 -0.06
C GLN A 338 -10.29 12.06 0.90
N ARG A 339 -9.75 11.35 1.90
CA ARG A 339 -8.81 11.93 2.87
C ARG A 339 -7.49 12.32 2.22
N LYS A 340 -6.99 11.50 1.28
CA LYS A 340 -5.69 11.70 0.62
C LYS A 340 -5.73 12.69 -0.54
N LEU A 341 -6.91 12.97 -1.10
CA LEU A 341 -7.11 13.88 -2.23
C LEU A 341 -8.17 14.96 -1.93
N PRO A 342 -7.93 15.84 -0.92
CA PRO A 342 -8.85 16.91 -0.56
C PRO A 342 -8.88 17.94 -1.71
N GLY A 343 -9.95 17.95 -2.48
CA GLY A 343 -10.14 18.84 -3.63
C GLY A 343 -10.48 18.12 -4.93
N THR A 344 -10.48 16.79 -4.95
CA THR A 344 -11.11 16.03 -6.04
C THR A 344 -12.61 16.28 -6.04
N ASP A 345 -13.17 16.57 -7.22
CA ASP A 345 -14.61 16.52 -7.41
C ASP A 345 -15.04 15.06 -7.62
N TRP A 346 -15.58 14.45 -6.58
CA TRP A 346 -15.99 13.05 -6.62
C TRP A 346 -17.22 12.80 -7.51
N HIS A 347 -17.93 13.86 -7.93
CA HIS A 347 -18.99 13.74 -8.92
C HIS A 347 -18.46 13.60 -10.35
N ASP A 348 -17.18 13.94 -10.59
CA ASP A 348 -16.50 13.74 -11.89
C ASP A 348 -15.72 12.43 -11.95
N VAL A 349 -15.76 11.61 -10.89
CA VAL A 349 -15.08 10.31 -10.83
C VAL A 349 -16.09 9.21 -11.07
N GLU A 350 -15.89 8.46 -12.15
CA GLU A 350 -16.74 7.33 -12.51
C GLU A 350 -16.56 6.16 -11.52
N TYR A 351 -17.64 5.43 -11.28
CA TYR A 351 -17.68 4.24 -10.45
C TYR A 351 -18.46 3.15 -11.15
N TYR A 352 -17.79 2.02 -11.39
CA TYR A 352 -18.38 0.83 -12.00
C TYR A 352 -18.42 -0.31 -10.99
N SER A 353 -19.64 -0.75 -10.66
CA SER A 353 -19.85 -1.93 -9.83
C SER A 353 -19.51 -3.23 -10.57
N PHE A 354 -19.37 -4.34 -9.85
CA PHE A 354 -19.10 -5.65 -10.44
C PHE A 354 -20.17 -6.09 -11.46
N GLY A 355 -21.41 -5.63 -11.30
CA GLY A 355 -22.52 -5.90 -12.23
C GLY A 355 -22.61 -4.93 -13.41
N GLY A 356 -21.65 -4.04 -13.59
CA GLY A 356 -21.62 -3.05 -14.68
C GLY A 356 -22.49 -1.82 -14.44
N ALA A 357 -23.20 -1.72 -13.31
CA ALA A 357 -23.93 -0.51 -12.96
C ALA A 357 -22.94 0.65 -12.76
N TRP A 358 -23.22 1.75 -13.45
CA TRP A 358 -22.44 2.98 -13.42
C TRP A 358 -23.08 4.02 -12.52
N MET A 359 -22.23 4.73 -11.78
CA MET A 359 -22.55 5.94 -11.04
C MET A 359 -21.27 6.75 -10.85
N THR A 360 -21.34 7.89 -10.15
CA THR A 360 -20.15 8.61 -9.72
C THR A 360 -19.74 8.20 -8.30
N VAL A 361 -18.47 8.37 -7.95
CA VAL A 361 -18.01 8.15 -6.57
C VAL A 361 -18.73 9.06 -5.59
N GLY A 362 -19.06 10.29 -6.00
CA GLY A 362 -19.87 11.23 -5.21
C GLY A 362 -21.25 10.68 -4.88
N GLN A 363 -21.91 10.05 -5.86
CA GLN A 363 -23.18 9.34 -5.64
C GLN A 363 -22.99 8.12 -4.75
N LYS A 364 -21.98 7.28 -5.01
CA LYS A 364 -21.69 6.07 -4.22
C LYS A 364 -21.47 6.38 -2.73
N LEU A 365 -20.87 7.54 -2.43
CA LEU A 365 -20.58 8.01 -1.09
C LEU A 365 -21.66 8.94 -0.50
N ASN A 366 -22.76 9.18 -1.21
CA ASN A 366 -23.82 10.12 -0.81
C ASN A 366 -23.30 11.51 -0.43
N LEU A 367 -22.38 12.07 -1.23
CA LEU A 367 -21.80 13.39 -0.96
C LEU A 367 -22.73 14.52 -1.40
N PRO A 368 -22.74 15.66 -0.70
CA PRO A 368 -23.45 16.84 -1.16
C PRO A 368 -22.84 17.35 -2.47
N ARG A 369 -23.69 17.69 -3.44
CA ARG A 369 -23.25 18.42 -4.64
C ARG A 369 -22.90 19.85 -4.25
N ARG A 370 -21.77 20.36 -4.75
CA ARG A 370 -21.50 21.80 -4.67
C ARG A 370 -22.52 22.52 -5.56
N PRO A 371 -23.10 23.65 -5.12
CA PRO A 371 -23.93 24.48 -5.98
C PRO A 371 -23.13 24.86 -7.23
N THR A 372 -23.66 24.56 -8.42
CA THR A 372 -23.12 25.07 -9.67
C THR A 372 -23.26 26.59 -9.64
N VAL A 373 -22.13 27.30 -9.55
CA VAL A 373 -22.13 28.75 -9.81
C VAL A 373 -22.37 28.90 -11.31
N PRO A 374 -23.47 29.52 -11.76
CA PRO A 374 -23.72 29.72 -13.18
C PRO A 374 -22.55 30.47 -13.80
N SER A 375 -22.00 29.96 -14.91
CA SER A 375 -20.97 30.69 -15.64
C SER A 375 -21.49 32.07 -16.05
N ARG A 376 -20.66 33.10 -15.90
CA ARG A 376 -20.96 34.47 -16.35
C ARG A 376 -21.03 34.58 -17.88
N ASP A 377 -20.68 33.53 -18.61
CA ASP A 377 -20.60 33.53 -20.08
C ASP A 377 -21.98 33.44 -20.77
N ASN A 378 -23.07 33.19 -20.03
CA ASN A 378 -24.43 33.08 -20.57
C ASN A 378 -25.31 34.33 -20.39
N ARG A 379 -24.71 35.52 -20.24
CA ARG A 379 -25.46 36.76 -20.48
C ARG A 379 -25.36 37.10 -21.96
N GLY A 380 -26.42 36.83 -22.72
CA GLY A 380 -26.56 37.34 -24.08
C GLY A 380 -26.42 38.87 -24.13
N PRO A 381 -26.19 39.46 -25.32
CA PRO A 381 -25.98 40.89 -25.45
C PRO A 381 -27.19 41.65 -24.88
N LEU A 382 -26.95 42.56 -23.94
CA LEU A 382 -27.98 43.47 -23.46
C LEU A 382 -28.50 44.32 -24.63
N PRO A 383 -29.83 44.52 -24.79
CA PRO A 383 -30.34 45.38 -25.83
C PRO A 383 -29.89 46.82 -25.61
N SER A 384 -29.19 47.39 -26.58
CA SER A 384 -28.92 48.82 -26.66
C SER A 384 -30.20 49.57 -27.00
N THR A 385 -30.83 50.21 -26.02
CA THR A 385 -31.71 51.36 -26.26
C THR A 385 -31.54 52.41 -25.16
N LEU A 386 -31.42 53.65 -25.63
CA LEU A 386 -31.11 54.87 -24.92
C LEU A 386 -32.16 55.28 -23.88
N ALA A 387 -31.71 55.81 -22.73
CA ALA A 387 -32.08 57.16 -22.29
C ALA A 387 -31.23 57.58 -21.06
N ALA A 388 -30.60 58.74 -21.16
CA ALA A 388 -30.13 59.55 -20.04
C ALA A 388 -30.59 61.00 -20.33
N PRO A 389 -30.57 61.97 -19.38
CA PRO A 389 -30.36 61.91 -17.92
C PRO A 389 -31.34 62.82 -17.11
N GLN A 390 -31.36 62.73 -15.78
CA GLN A 390 -31.55 63.85 -14.82
C GLN A 390 -31.05 63.42 -13.40
N PRO A 391 -30.71 64.35 -12.47
CA PRO A 391 -29.43 64.30 -11.74
C PRO A 391 -29.51 64.32 -10.18
N VAL A 392 -28.43 63.80 -9.55
CA VAL A 392 -27.89 63.97 -8.15
C VAL A 392 -28.80 63.61 -6.93
N PRO A 393 -28.28 63.23 -5.72
CA PRO A 393 -27.06 63.70 -5.04
C PRO A 393 -26.01 62.64 -4.63
N GLN A 394 -24.81 63.16 -4.42
CA GLN A 394 -23.59 62.48 -4.01
C GLN A 394 -23.68 61.91 -2.58
N GLY A 395 -23.33 60.63 -2.41
CA GLY A 395 -22.98 60.01 -1.14
C GLY A 395 -21.57 59.43 -1.22
N SER A 396 -20.58 60.21 -0.80
CA SER A 396 -19.17 59.83 -0.78
C SER A 396 -18.87 58.90 0.39
N GLY A 397 -18.58 57.63 0.09
CA GLY A 397 -18.17 56.61 1.06
C GLY A 397 -16.90 55.88 0.64
N ARG A 398 -15.90 56.58 0.09
CA ARG A 398 -14.55 56.02 -0.11
C ARG A 398 -13.86 55.94 1.26
N ARG A 399 -13.69 54.74 1.81
CA ARG A 399 -12.80 54.52 2.97
C ARG A 399 -11.36 54.84 2.55
N LEU A 400 -10.78 55.84 3.19
CA LEU A 400 -9.34 56.11 3.15
C LEU A 400 -8.59 55.06 3.99
N PRO A 401 -7.34 54.73 3.64
CA PRO A 401 -6.49 53.88 4.48
C PRO A 401 -6.17 54.58 5.82
N PRO A 402 -5.95 53.81 6.90
CA PRO A 402 -5.73 54.37 8.23
C PRO A 402 -4.41 55.16 8.31
N THR A 403 -4.41 56.20 9.14
CA THR A 403 -3.22 57.04 9.37
C THR A 403 -2.16 56.30 10.18
N PRO A 404 -0.86 56.70 10.11
CA PRO A 404 0.25 56.02 10.78
C PRO A 404 0.06 55.83 12.30
N VAL A 405 -0.70 56.72 12.94
CA VAL A 405 -1.02 56.67 14.37
C VAL A 405 -1.98 55.52 14.71
N GLN A 406 -2.90 55.18 13.80
CA GLN A 406 -3.85 54.07 13.98
C GLN A 406 -3.21 52.69 13.76
N ALA A 407 -2.17 52.62 12.90
CA ALA A 407 -1.39 51.40 12.69
C ALA A 407 -0.52 51.06 13.93
N GLN A 408 0.01 52.06 14.64
CA GLN A 408 0.80 51.84 15.87
C GLN A 408 -0.05 51.32 17.04
N ALA A 409 -1.29 51.81 17.20
CA ALA A 409 -2.20 51.33 18.24
C ALA A 409 -2.63 49.86 17.99
N GLN A 410 -2.84 49.46 16.72
CA GLN A 410 -3.17 48.08 16.37
C GLN A 410 -1.97 47.12 16.53
N ALA A 411 -0.76 47.58 16.24
CA ALA A 411 0.46 46.80 16.47
C ALA A 411 0.75 46.56 17.97
N GLN A 412 0.51 47.57 18.83
CA GLN A 412 0.66 47.42 20.28
C GLN A 412 -0.39 46.49 20.90
N ALA A 413 -1.63 46.52 20.42
CA ALA A 413 -2.67 45.59 20.87
C ALA A 413 -2.38 44.13 20.48
N GLN A 414 -1.80 43.90 19.28
CA GLN A 414 -1.39 42.57 18.83
C GLN A 414 -0.16 42.04 19.59
N ALA A 415 0.81 42.90 19.94
CA ALA A 415 1.97 42.52 20.75
C ALA A 415 1.58 42.11 22.19
N GLN A 416 0.62 42.81 22.81
CA GLN A 416 0.11 42.44 24.13
C GLN A 416 -0.70 41.13 24.13
N ALA A 417 -1.43 40.85 23.05
CA ALA A 417 -2.15 39.58 22.88
C ALA A 417 -1.18 38.39 22.72
N GLN A 418 -0.10 38.55 21.95
CA GLN A 418 0.91 37.50 21.77
C GLN A 418 1.72 37.25 23.06
N GLY A 419 1.97 38.27 23.87
CA GLY A 419 2.63 38.13 25.17
C GLY A 419 1.80 37.31 26.17
N ARG A 420 0.47 37.48 26.18
CA ARG A 420 -0.45 36.70 27.04
C ARG A 420 -0.54 35.23 26.63
N VAL A 421 -0.54 34.94 25.33
CA VAL A 421 -0.52 33.56 24.81
C VAL A 421 0.79 32.85 25.16
N ARG A 422 1.93 33.54 25.06
CA ARG A 422 3.25 32.97 25.40
C ARG A 422 3.40 32.68 26.91
N ALA A 423 2.78 33.50 27.76
CA ALA A 423 2.74 33.27 29.21
C ALA A 423 1.81 32.10 29.61
N ALA A 424 0.72 31.86 28.88
CA ALA A 424 -0.17 30.73 29.10
C ALA A 424 0.48 29.39 28.69
N VAL A 425 1.20 29.37 27.56
CA VAL A 425 1.94 28.19 27.09
C VAL A 425 3.08 27.80 28.05
N ASN A 426 3.75 28.78 28.66
CA ASN A 426 4.81 28.51 29.64
C ASN A 426 4.29 28.02 31.00
N ARG A 427 3.02 28.26 31.36
CA ARG A 427 2.40 27.69 32.58
C ARG A 427 1.93 26.25 32.38
N LEU A 428 1.54 25.88 31.17
CA LEU A 428 1.13 24.50 30.83
C LEU A 428 2.29 23.50 30.75
N ASN A 429 3.52 23.98 30.52
CA ASN A 429 4.72 23.12 30.43
C ASN A 429 5.45 22.90 31.76
N LYS A 430 4.86 23.29 32.90
CA LYS A 430 5.48 23.16 34.24
C LYS A 430 4.69 22.32 35.25
N HIS A 431 3.69 21.56 34.83
CA HIS A 431 3.00 20.58 35.66
C HIS A 431 2.94 19.22 34.98
#